data_AF-A0A6A1TIV7-F1
#
_entry.id   AF-A0A6A1TIV7-F1
#
_cell.length_a   1.000
_cell.length_b   1.000
_cell.length_c   1.000
_cell.angle_alpha   90.00
_cell.angle_beta   90.00
_cell.angle_gamma   90.00
#
_symmetry.space_group_name_H-M   'P 1'
#
loop_
_entity.id
_entity.type
_entity.pdbx_description
1 polymer ?
#
loop_
_entity_poly.entity_id
_entity_poly.type
_entity_poly.pdbx_seq_one_letter_code
_entity_poly.pdbx_strand_id
1 'polypeptide(L)'
;MLYSIRRYSIPGGGMTRIFRAPAFYIQGPGALSQLGEKAATLGRSVVAICDAVVLPHIEADLTETLNRQDISPTIIPFDADVTYREMDRLAELVRARGDEVVVGIGGGRTLDVAKGVSRRTGLPFVSVPTVASTDAPSTRGIVIYDDHHKMIAVEQMDQNPAFVIVDTAIIAKAPARLLLGGIGDALTAKFETEGAWKGTGLSKQGTRPLKDRRDARRRLLPDAARTRAGRHAGGRHR
;
A
#
# COMPACT_ATOMS: atom_id res chain seq x y z
N MET A 1 -22.86 -0.41 4.43
CA MET A 1 -22.41 -0.79 5.79
C MET A 1 -21.44 0.29 6.27
N LEU A 2 -21.84 1.12 7.23
CA LEU A 2 -20.99 2.21 7.76
C LEU A 2 -19.78 1.61 8.49
N TYR A 3 -18.58 2.11 8.16
CA TYR A 3 -17.32 1.74 8.79
C TYR A 3 -17.39 1.87 10.33
N SER A 4 -17.10 0.78 11.06
CA SER A 4 -16.82 0.87 12.49
C SER A 4 -15.38 1.37 12.68
N ILE A 5 -15.20 2.68 12.87
CA ILE A 5 -13.92 3.24 13.30
C ILE A 5 -13.62 2.74 14.72
N ARG A 6 -12.70 1.77 14.86
CA ARG A 6 -12.19 1.38 16.18
C ARG A 6 -11.51 2.58 16.82
N ARG A 7 -12.05 3.05 17.94
CA ARG A 7 -11.38 4.04 18.79
C ARG A 7 -10.34 3.33 19.64
N TYR A 8 -9.08 3.72 19.46
CA TYR A 8 -8.00 3.30 20.36
C TYR A 8 -7.98 4.27 21.55
N SER A 9 -8.53 3.87 22.70
CA SER A 9 -8.42 4.63 23.95
C SER A 9 -7.37 3.99 24.86
N ILE A 10 -6.45 4.80 25.39
CA ILE A 10 -5.52 4.36 26.42
C ILE A 10 -6.23 4.46 27.79
N PRO A 11 -6.12 3.46 28.67
CA PRO A 11 -6.54 3.59 30.07
C PRO A 11 -5.82 4.80 30.71
N GLY A 12 -6.56 5.79 31.20
CA GLY A 12 -6.00 7.02 31.78
C GLY A 12 -6.15 8.30 30.94
N GLY A 13 -6.88 8.28 29.83
CA GLY A 13 -7.37 9.50 29.15
C GLY A 13 -6.39 10.18 28.17
N GLY A 14 -5.23 9.57 27.91
CA GLY A 14 -4.29 10.05 26.89
C GLY A 14 -4.82 9.85 25.46
N MET A 15 -4.69 10.88 24.62
CA MET A 15 -5.07 10.79 23.20
C MET A 15 -3.99 10.14 22.34
N THR A 16 -4.26 8.97 21.77
CA THR A 16 -3.38 8.31 20.79
C THR A 16 -3.36 9.04 19.44
N ARG A 17 -2.25 8.91 18.72
CA ARG A 17 -2.11 9.26 17.30
C ARG A 17 -1.50 8.07 16.57
N ILE A 18 -2.04 7.71 15.41
CA ILE A 18 -1.60 6.54 14.66
C ILE A 18 -1.05 6.99 13.30
N PHE A 19 0.17 6.55 13.01
CA PHE A 19 0.77 6.59 11.67
C PHE A 19 0.94 5.15 11.19
N ARG A 20 0.59 4.88 9.93
CA ARG A 20 0.81 3.59 9.28
C ARG A 20 1.41 3.83 7.90
N ALA A 21 2.31 2.95 7.52
CA ALA A 21 2.97 2.95 6.23
C ALA A 21 3.35 1.50 5.87
N PRO A 22 3.65 1.20 4.59
CA PRO A 22 4.36 -0.02 4.22
C PRO A 22 5.67 -0.15 5.00
N ALA A 23 6.12 -1.38 5.25
CA ALA A 23 7.41 -1.61 5.92
C ALA A 23 8.58 -1.16 5.04
N PHE A 24 8.46 -1.39 3.72
CA PHE A 24 9.41 -0.88 2.74
C PHE A 24 8.69 -0.22 1.57
N TYR A 25 9.27 0.91 1.13
CA TYR A 25 8.99 1.55 -0.15
C TYR A 25 10.31 1.61 -0.92
N ILE A 26 10.42 0.83 -1.99
CA ILE A 26 11.63 0.68 -2.80
C ILE A 26 11.34 1.29 -4.16
N GLN A 27 12.13 2.27 -4.60
CA GLN A 27 11.93 2.94 -5.87
C GLN A 27 13.25 3.17 -6.60
N GLY A 28 13.28 2.84 -7.88
CA GLY A 28 14.43 3.06 -8.75
C GLY A 28 14.31 2.29 -10.07
N PRO A 29 15.17 2.57 -11.05
CA PRO A 29 15.19 1.81 -12.30
C PRO A 29 15.68 0.38 -12.02
N GLY A 30 14.94 -0.62 -12.49
CA GLY A 30 15.26 -2.03 -12.22
C GLY A 30 14.89 -2.51 -10.82
N ALA A 31 14.10 -1.74 -10.05
CA ALA A 31 13.67 -2.12 -8.71
C ALA A 31 12.87 -3.43 -8.66
N LEU A 32 12.27 -3.88 -9.77
CA LEU A 32 11.63 -5.20 -9.84
C LEU A 32 12.59 -6.33 -9.45
N SER A 33 13.89 -6.18 -9.71
CA SER A 33 14.92 -7.16 -9.35
C SER A 33 14.99 -7.45 -7.84
N GLN A 34 14.49 -6.56 -6.99
CA GLN A 34 14.43 -6.71 -5.53
C GLN A 34 13.24 -7.57 -5.06
N LEU A 35 12.27 -7.85 -5.92
CA LEU A 35 11.04 -8.55 -5.56
C LEU A 35 11.33 -9.93 -4.96
N GLY A 36 12.19 -10.73 -5.58
CA GLY A 36 12.53 -12.05 -5.08
C GLY A 36 13.07 -12.02 -3.66
N GLU A 37 14.12 -11.23 -3.41
CA GLU A 37 14.77 -11.13 -2.09
C GLU A 37 13.76 -10.70 -1.03
N LYS A 38 12.88 -9.74 -1.34
CA LYS A 38 11.86 -9.28 -0.40
C LYS A 38 10.75 -10.31 -0.20
N ALA A 39 10.23 -10.91 -1.26
CA ALA A 39 9.22 -11.96 -1.16
C ALA A 39 9.70 -13.15 -0.31
N ALA A 40 10.98 -13.53 -0.42
CA ALA A 40 11.59 -14.60 0.37
C ALA A 40 11.57 -14.34 1.89
N THR A 41 11.47 -13.07 2.33
CA THR A 41 11.30 -12.73 3.75
C THR A 41 9.88 -12.95 4.27
N LEU A 42 8.92 -13.18 3.38
CA LEU A 42 7.50 -13.37 3.69
C LEU A 42 7.04 -14.82 3.47
N GLY A 43 7.61 -15.52 2.50
CA GLY A 43 7.27 -16.91 2.17
C GLY A 43 8.08 -17.44 0.97
N ARG A 44 7.93 -18.73 0.70
CA ARG A 44 8.59 -19.47 -0.39
C ARG A 44 7.67 -19.79 -1.55
N SER A 45 6.36 -19.67 -1.36
CA SER A 45 5.36 -19.82 -2.43
C SER A 45 4.66 -18.49 -2.71
N VAL A 46 4.72 -18.03 -3.96
CA VAL A 46 4.22 -16.72 -4.38
C VAL A 46 3.16 -16.87 -5.47
N VAL A 47 2.02 -16.19 -5.29
CA VAL A 47 1.09 -15.87 -6.37
C VAL A 47 1.32 -14.43 -6.85
N ALA A 48 1.61 -14.26 -8.12
CA ALA A 48 1.74 -12.97 -8.80
C ALA A 48 0.51 -12.73 -9.67
N ILE A 49 -0.39 -11.85 -9.22
CA ILE A 49 -1.52 -11.37 -10.01
C ILE A 49 -1.01 -10.17 -10.82
N CYS A 50 -0.82 -10.37 -12.11
CA CYS A 50 -0.18 -9.40 -13.00
C CYS A 50 -1.16 -8.88 -14.04
N ASP A 51 -1.13 -7.57 -14.29
CA ASP A 51 -1.85 -6.95 -15.39
C ASP A 51 -1.47 -7.64 -16.72
N ALA A 52 -2.48 -8.12 -17.46
CA ALA A 52 -2.26 -8.91 -18.67
C ALA A 52 -1.55 -8.12 -19.78
N VAL A 53 -1.68 -6.79 -19.81
CA VAL A 53 -0.98 -5.92 -20.76
C VAL A 53 0.48 -5.78 -20.39
N VAL A 54 0.80 -5.74 -19.09
CA VAL A 54 2.18 -5.56 -18.63
C VAL A 54 2.96 -6.86 -18.61
N LEU A 55 2.29 -7.98 -18.34
CA LEU A 55 2.94 -9.28 -18.14
C LEU A 55 3.96 -9.65 -19.24
N PRO A 56 3.66 -9.56 -20.55
CA PRO A 56 4.61 -9.91 -21.60
C PRO A 56 5.91 -9.07 -21.59
N HIS A 57 5.88 -7.90 -20.96
CA HIS A 57 7.03 -6.99 -20.88
C HIS A 57 7.94 -7.25 -19.68
N ILE A 58 7.47 -8.01 -18.68
CA ILE A 58 8.15 -8.16 -17.38
C ILE A 58 8.28 -9.62 -16.92
N GLU A 59 7.63 -10.57 -17.61
CA GLU A 59 7.57 -11.97 -17.19
C GLU A 59 8.94 -12.60 -17.00
N ALA A 60 9.89 -12.30 -17.90
CA ALA A 60 11.27 -12.77 -17.79
C ALA A 60 11.94 -12.27 -16.50
N ASP A 61 11.94 -10.95 -16.27
CA ASP A 61 12.54 -10.32 -15.09
C ASP A 61 11.87 -10.79 -13.78
N LEU A 62 10.54 -10.91 -13.80
CA LEU A 62 9.72 -11.39 -12.68
C LEU A 62 10.06 -12.85 -12.32
N THR A 63 10.12 -13.72 -13.33
CA THR A 63 10.46 -15.12 -13.14
C THR A 63 11.90 -15.27 -12.67
N GLU A 64 12.83 -14.51 -13.26
CA GLU A 64 14.24 -14.53 -12.88
C GLU A 64 14.44 -14.12 -11.42
N THR A 65 13.87 -12.98 -10.99
CA THR A 65 14.07 -12.50 -9.61
C THR A 65 13.55 -13.49 -8.57
N LEU A 66 12.41 -14.14 -8.83
CA LEU A 66 11.81 -15.13 -7.93
C LEU A 66 12.60 -16.45 -7.94
N ASN A 67 12.98 -16.95 -9.12
CA ASN A 67 13.77 -18.18 -9.24
C ASN A 67 15.14 -18.09 -8.57
N ARG A 68 15.80 -16.90 -8.59
CA ARG A 68 17.06 -16.69 -7.87
C ARG A 68 16.94 -16.88 -6.35
N GLN A 69 15.73 -16.94 -5.80
CA GLN A 69 15.46 -17.14 -4.38
C GLN A 69 14.76 -18.48 -4.09
N ASP A 70 14.79 -19.40 -5.06
CA ASP A 70 14.11 -20.69 -5.03
C ASP A 70 12.59 -20.56 -4.81
N ILE A 71 12.00 -19.46 -5.27
CA ILE A 71 10.56 -19.23 -5.24
C ILE A 71 10.00 -19.60 -6.61
N SER A 72 9.09 -20.57 -6.66
CA SER A 72 8.35 -20.92 -7.87
C SER A 72 7.08 -20.07 -7.97
N PRO A 73 7.01 -19.07 -8.85
CA PRO A 73 5.84 -18.20 -8.90
C PRO A 73 4.67 -18.83 -9.65
N THR A 74 3.47 -18.58 -9.13
CA THR A 74 2.23 -18.70 -9.88
C THR A 74 1.92 -17.36 -10.51
N ILE A 75 2.06 -17.21 -11.82
CA ILE A 75 1.71 -15.96 -12.50
C ILE A 75 0.30 -16.06 -13.05
N ILE A 76 -0.58 -15.16 -12.63
CA ILE A 76 -1.97 -15.08 -13.07
C ILE A 76 -2.14 -13.76 -13.84
N PRO A 77 -2.37 -13.79 -15.16
CA PRO A 77 -2.74 -12.59 -15.90
C PRO A 77 -4.12 -12.11 -15.47
N PHE A 78 -4.27 -10.80 -15.32
CA PHE A 78 -5.49 -10.14 -14.87
C PHE A 78 -5.90 -9.02 -15.83
N ASP A 79 -7.12 -9.10 -16.34
CA ASP A 79 -7.78 -8.09 -17.18
C ASP A 79 -9.29 -8.09 -16.91
N ALA A 80 -9.65 -7.98 -15.63
CA ALA A 80 -11.04 -7.95 -15.19
C ALA A 80 -11.27 -6.78 -14.21
N ASP A 81 -12.49 -6.67 -13.71
CA ASP A 81 -12.80 -5.74 -12.62
C ASP A 81 -12.64 -6.35 -11.24
N VAL A 82 -12.47 -5.47 -10.26
CA VAL A 82 -12.35 -5.82 -8.85
C VAL A 82 -13.73 -6.13 -8.28
N THR A 83 -14.24 -7.32 -8.58
CA THR A 83 -15.54 -7.82 -8.08
C THR A 83 -15.34 -8.79 -6.91
N TYR A 84 -16.36 -8.96 -6.06
CA TYR A 84 -16.33 -9.97 -5.00
C TYR A 84 -16.11 -11.37 -5.55
N ARG A 85 -16.84 -11.73 -6.62
CA ARG A 85 -16.72 -13.03 -7.32
C ARG A 85 -15.28 -13.30 -7.75
N GLU A 86 -14.62 -12.32 -8.35
CA GLU A 86 -13.25 -12.51 -8.85
C GLU A 86 -12.23 -12.60 -7.71
N MET A 87 -12.38 -11.79 -6.67
CA MET A 87 -11.55 -11.90 -5.46
C MET A 87 -11.73 -13.25 -4.76
N ASP A 88 -12.96 -13.79 -4.69
CA ASP A 88 -13.25 -15.09 -4.09
C ASP A 88 -12.63 -16.23 -4.93
N ARG A 89 -12.83 -16.22 -6.25
CA ARG A 89 -12.24 -17.18 -7.19
C ARG A 89 -10.72 -17.24 -7.08
N LEU A 90 -10.06 -16.08 -7.09
CA LEU A 90 -8.61 -16.00 -6.95
C LEU A 90 -8.15 -16.46 -5.55
N ALA A 91 -8.87 -16.10 -4.49
CA ALA A 91 -8.54 -16.55 -3.13
C ALA A 91 -8.69 -18.07 -2.96
N GLU A 92 -9.67 -18.71 -3.58
CA GLU A 92 -9.82 -20.17 -3.59
C GLU A 92 -8.64 -20.84 -4.28
N LEU A 93 -8.23 -20.33 -5.45
CA LEU A 93 -7.05 -20.82 -6.17
C LEU A 93 -5.79 -20.72 -5.30
N VAL A 94 -5.58 -19.57 -4.66
CA VAL A 94 -4.44 -19.32 -3.78
C VAL A 94 -4.41 -20.27 -2.59
N ARG A 95 -5.56 -20.53 -1.96
CA ARG A 95 -5.67 -21.51 -0.86
C ARG A 95 -5.41 -22.93 -1.32
N ALA A 96 -5.97 -23.34 -2.46
CA ALA A 96 -5.81 -24.68 -3.00
C ALA A 96 -4.35 -25.01 -3.34
N ARG A 97 -3.57 -24.00 -3.75
CA ARG A 97 -2.14 -24.13 -4.04
C ARG A 97 -1.24 -24.03 -2.82
N GLY A 98 -1.73 -23.46 -1.73
CA GLY A 98 -0.92 -23.16 -0.55
C GLY A 98 0.10 -22.06 -0.82
N ASP A 99 -0.24 -21.04 -1.61
CA ASP A 99 0.65 -19.87 -1.74
C ASP A 99 0.72 -19.13 -0.39
N GLU A 100 1.86 -18.51 -0.12
CA GLU A 100 2.17 -17.88 1.16
C GLU A 100 2.23 -16.34 1.05
N VAL A 101 2.38 -15.81 -0.16
CA VAL A 101 2.52 -14.38 -0.43
C VAL A 101 1.73 -14.01 -1.68
N VAL A 102 0.97 -12.91 -1.60
CA VAL A 102 0.26 -12.32 -2.74
C VAL A 102 1.05 -11.13 -3.26
N VAL A 103 1.41 -11.16 -4.55
CA VAL A 103 2.06 -10.04 -5.25
C VAL A 103 1.08 -9.50 -6.29
N GLY A 104 0.76 -8.21 -6.21
CA GLY A 104 -0.02 -7.51 -7.22
C GLY A 104 0.89 -6.68 -8.11
N ILE A 105 0.83 -6.86 -9.43
CA ILE A 105 1.71 -6.19 -10.39
C ILE A 105 0.89 -5.52 -11.47
N GLY A 106 0.77 -4.19 -11.45
CA GLY A 106 -0.10 -3.52 -12.44
C GLY A 106 -0.55 -2.12 -12.05
N GLY A 107 -1.65 -1.71 -12.68
CA GLY A 107 -2.40 -0.51 -12.31
C GLY A 107 -3.38 -0.73 -11.15
N GLY A 108 -4.20 0.29 -10.87
CA GLY A 108 -5.09 0.31 -9.69
C GLY A 108 -6.01 -0.92 -9.55
N ARG A 109 -6.61 -1.40 -10.65
CA ARG A 109 -7.50 -2.58 -10.63
C ARG A 109 -6.75 -3.85 -10.20
N THR A 110 -5.59 -4.11 -10.81
CA THR A 110 -4.76 -5.28 -10.46
C THR A 110 -4.27 -5.22 -9.02
N LEU A 111 -3.87 -4.04 -8.56
CA LEU A 111 -3.45 -3.87 -7.16
C LEU A 111 -4.62 -4.09 -6.20
N ASP A 112 -5.80 -3.56 -6.50
CA ASP A 112 -6.96 -3.67 -5.63
C ASP A 112 -7.53 -5.10 -5.58
N VAL A 113 -7.57 -5.84 -6.69
CA VAL A 113 -7.96 -7.27 -6.65
C VAL A 113 -6.96 -8.07 -5.83
N ALA A 114 -5.65 -7.82 -5.97
CA ALA A 114 -4.62 -8.52 -5.21
C ALA A 114 -4.68 -8.20 -3.70
N LYS A 115 -4.95 -6.95 -3.32
CA LYS A 115 -5.26 -6.57 -1.92
C LYS A 115 -6.49 -7.31 -1.41
N GLY A 116 -7.52 -7.44 -2.24
CA GLY A 116 -8.74 -8.18 -1.93
C GLY A 116 -8.51 -9.67 -1.69
N VAL A 117 -7.66 -10.29 -2.52
CA VAL A 117 -7.20 -11.67 -2.36
C VAL A 117 -6.40 -11.82 -1.07
N SER A 118 -5.40 -10.97 -0.83
CA SER A 118 -4.62 -10.95 0.40
C SER A 118 -5.50 -10.83 1.65
N ARG A 119 -6.51 -9.96 1.62
CA ARG A 119 -7.47 -9.81 2.73
C ARG A 119 -8.27 -11.09 2.99
N ARG A 120 -8.68 -11.80 1.92
CA ARG A 120 -9.45 -13.05 2.04
C ARG A 120 -8.60 -14.21 2.54
N THR A 121 -7.35 -14.30 2.09
CA THR A 121 -6.46 -15.41 2.44
C THR A 121 -5.67 -15.16 3.73
N GLY A 122 -5.60 -13.90 4.19
CA GLY A 122 -4.81 -13.50 5.35
C GLY A 122 -3.30 -13.42 5.06
N LEU A 123 -2.90 -13.59 3.80
CA LEU A 123 -1.50 -13.61 3.38
C LEU A 123 -0.92 -12.19 3.26
N PRO A 124 0.39 -12.00 3.49
CA PRO A 124 1.04 -10.72 3.24
C PRO A 124 0.94 -10.31 1.76
N PHE A 125 0.82 -9.00 1.53
CA PHE A 125 0.69 -8.41 0.20
C PHE A 125 1.93 -7.58 -0.18
N VAL A 126 2.43 -7.78 -1.39
CA VAL A 126 3.46 -6.95 -2.02
C VAL A 126 2.87 -6.21 -3.21
N SER A 127 3.00 -4.89 -3.22
CA SER A 127 2.50 -4.03 -4.29
C SER A 127 3.61 -3.67 -5.26
N VAL A 128 3.42 -3.95 -6.55
CA VAL A 128 4.37 -3.59 -7.62
C VAL A 128 3.64 -2.75 -8.67
N PRO A 129 3.45 -1.44 -8.44
CA PRO A 129 2.81 -0.59 -9.43
C PRO A 129 3.62 -0.48 -10.72
N THR A 130 2.95 -0.61 -11.86
CA THR A 130 3.56 -0.47 -13.19
C THR A 130 3.25 0.89 -13.83
N VAL A 131 2.39 1.67 -13.18
CA VAL A 131 1.99 3.03 -13.57
C VAL A 131 1.90 3.91 -12.32
N ALA A 132 2.21 5.20 -12.45
CA ALA A 132 2.11 6.18 -11.37
C ALA A 132 0.87 7.07 -11.53
N SER A 133 -0.33 6.46 -11.52
CA SER A 133 -1.59 7.16 -11.79
C SER A 133 -2.44 7.53 -10.58
N THR A 134 -2.15 6.94 -9.41
CA THR A 134 -2.85 7.21 -8.14
C THR A 134 -1.90 6.93 -6.97
N ASP A 135 -2.27 7.34 -5.76
CA ASP A 135 -1.56 6.99 -4.51
C ASP A 135 -1.90 5.60 -3.94
N ALA A 136 -2.84 4.89 -4.58
CA ALA A 136 -3.39 3.60 -4.17
C ALA A 136 -2.38 2.49 -3.83
N PRO A 137 -1.18 2.39 -4.47
CA PRO A 137 -0.23 1.29 -4.22
C PRO A 137 0.25 1.16 -2.78
N SER A 138 0.26 2.26 -2.02
CA SER A 138 0.73 2.26 -0.62
C SER A 138 -0.40 2.13 0.40
N THR A 139 -1.65 2.25 -0.04
CA THR A 139 -2.83 2.34 0.83
C THR A 139 -3.41 0.96 1.13
N ARG A 140 -4.34 0.95 2.09
CA ARG A 140 -5.15 -0.23 2.42
C ARG A 140 -6.46 -0.28 1.63
N GLY A 141 -6.76 0.73 0.83
CA GLY A 141 -8.03 0.85 0.12
C GLY A 141 -8.17 -0.20 -0.97
N ILE A 142 -9.39 -0.72 -1.11
CA ILE A 142 -9.82 -1.61 -2.19
C ILE A 142 -11.11 -1.01 -2.74
N VAL A 143 -11.10 -0.59 -4.00
CA VAL A 143 -12.31 -0.12 -4.69
C VAL A 143 -12.97 -1.30 -5.38
N ILE A 144 -14.23 -1.56 -5.06
CA ILE A 144 -14.97 -2.75 -5.50
C ILE A 144 -16.08 -2.34 -6.46
N TYR A 145 -16.20 -3.10 -7.54
CA TYR A 145 -17.15 -2.89 -8.63
C TYR A 145 -18.16 -4.03 -8.71
N ASP A 146 -19.33 -3.75 -9.30
CA ASP A 146 -20.26 -4.77 -9.78
C ASP A 146 -19.96 -5.20 -11.22
N ASP A 147 -20.73 -6.18 -11.72
CA ASP A 147 -20.66 -6.68 -13.09
C ASP A 147 -21.09 -5.62 -14.15
N HIS A 148 -21.57 -4.45 -13.72
CA HIS A 148 -21.94 -3.32 -14.57
C HIS A 148 -20.91 -2.18 -14.52
N HIS A 149 -19.68 -2.45 -14.06
CA HIS A 149 -18.58 -1.50 -13.94
C HIS A 149 -18.86 -0.33 -12.98
N LYS A 150 -19.84 -0.46 -12.06
CA LYS A 150 -20.15 0.59 -11.07
C LYS A 150 -19.45 0.31 -9.76
N MET A 151 -18.83 1.35 -9.19
CA MET A 151 -18.30 1.26 -7.82
C MET A 151 -19.45 1.00 -6.85
N ILE A 152 -19.37 -0.10 -6.11
CA ILE A 152 -20.38 -0.50 -5.11
C ILE A 152 -19.86 -0.41 -3.67
N ALA A 153 -18.55 -0.48 -3.47
CA ALA A 153 -17.95 -0.39 -2.14
C ALA A 153 -16.51 0.10 -2.17
N VAL A 154 -16.07 0.64 -1.04
CA VAL A 154 -14.66 0.84 -0.73
C VAL A 154 -14.36 0.11 0.57
N GLU A 155 -13.45 -0.85 0.50
CA GLU A 155 -13.01 -1.66 1.63
C GLU A 155 -11.59 -1.28 2.08
N GLN A 156 -11.16 -1.84 3.23
CA GLN A 156 -9.79 -1.67 3.73
C GLN A 156 -9.16 -3.03 4.03
N MET A 157 -7.89 -3.20 3.69
CA MET A 157 -7.04 -4.23 4.31
C MET A 157 -6.78 -3.90 5.79
N ASP A 158 -6.43 -4.92 6.58
CA ASP A 158 -6.06 -4.73 7.98
C ASP A 158 -4.69 -4.04 8.13
N GLN A 159 -3.74 -4.40 7.27
CA GLN A 159 -2.39 -3.83 7.20
C GLN A 159 -2.15 -3.15 5.86
N ASN A 160 -1.24 -2.17 5.84
CA ASN A 160 -0.67 -1.68 4.59
C ASN A 160 0.06 -2.82 3.86
N PRO A 161 0.33 -2.70 2.54
CA PRO A 161 1.21 -3.62 1.85
C PRO A 161 2.50 -3.80 2.65
N ALA A 162 3.00 -5.04 2.74
CA ALA A 162 4.27 -5.32 3.38
C ALA A 162 5.37 -4.49 2.70
N PHE A 163 5.43 -4.60 1.37
CA PHE A 163 6.36 -3.85 0.53
C PHE A 163 5.64 -3.18 -0.64
N VAL A 164 6.17 -2.03 -1.04
CA VAL A 164 5.85 -1.35 -2.30
C VAL A 164 7.13 -1.26 -3.13
N ILE A 165 7.13 -1.82 -4.33
CA ILE A 165 8.29 -1.89 -5.23
C ILE A 165 7.95 -1.14 -6.52
N VAL A 166 8.62 -0.02 -6.75
CA VAL A 166 8.33 0.95 -7.81
C VAL A 166 9.48 0.95 -8.79
N ASP A 167 9.37 0.15 -9.84
CA ASP A 167 10.35 0.16 -10.92
C ASP A 167 10.12 1.34 -11.86
N THR A 168 10.99 2.35 -11.76
CA THR A 168 10.83 3.57 -12.54
C THR A 168 11.12 3.36 -14.03
N ALA A 169 11.85 2.30 -14.42
CA ALA A 169 12.07 1.98 -15.82
C ALA A 169 10.82 1.37 -16.47
N ILE A 170 10.01 0.62 -15.70
CA ILE A 170 8.70 0.15 -16.14
C ILE A 170 7.73 1.33 -16.25
N ILE A 171 7.64 2.16 -15.21
CA ILE A 171 6.73 3.33 -15.19
C ILE A 171 7.05 4.32 -16.31
N ALA A 172 8.32 4.55 -16.63
CA ALA A 172 8.73 5.47 -17.69
C ALA A 172 8.24 5.05 -19.09
N LYS A 173 7.92 3.76 -19.29
CA LYS A 173 7.38 3.22 -20.55
C LYS A 173 5.84 3.30 -20.61
N ALA A 174 5.16 3.59 -19.51
CA ALA A 174 3.71 3.68 -19.46
C ALA A 174 3.18 4.95 -20.16
N PRO A 175 1.92 4.96 -20.64
CA PRO A 175 1.33 6.14 -21.26
C PRO A 175 1.38 7.38 -20.35
N ALA A 176 1.97 8.48 -20.83
CA ALA A 176 2.20 9.70 -20.06
C ALA A 176 0.94 10.28 -19.40
N ARG A 177 -0.24 10.08 -20.00
CA ARG A 177 -1.54 10.48 -19.42
C ARG A 177 -1.80 9.88 -18.03
N LEU A 178 -1.26 8.68 -17.76
CA LEU A 178 -1.40 8.02 -16.47
C LEU A 178 -0.59 8.76 -15.40
N LEU A 179 0.65 9.17 -15.72
CA LEU A 179 1.45 10.00 -14.83
C LEU A 179 0.78 11.36 -14.55
N LEU A 180 0.19 11.98 -15.58
CA LEU A 180 -0.57 13.23 -15.41
C LEU A 180 -1.75 13.05 -14.43
N GLY A 181 -2.46 11.93 -14.52
CA GLY A 181 -3.50 11.56 -13.54
C GLY A 181 -2.94 11.48 -12.11
N GLY A 182 -1.79 10.82 -11.94
CA GLY A 182 -1.15 10.70 -10.61
C GLY A 182 -0.63 12.03 -10.06
N ILE A 183 -0.18 12.95 -10.91
CA ILE A 183 0.16 14.32 -10.48
C ILE A 183 -1.09 15.03 -9.96
N GLY A 184 -2.22 14.88 -10.66
CA GLY A 184 -3.51 15.43 -10.21
C GLY A 184 -3.91 14.89 -8.83
N ASP A 185 -3.84 13.58 -8.64
CA ASP A 185 -4.14 12.90 -7.38
C ASP A 185 -3.20 13.34 -6.23
N ALA A 186 -1.90 13.46 -6.50
CA ALA A 186 -0.93 13.95 -5.51
C ALA A 186 -1.19 15.41 -5.10
N LEU A 187 -1.66 16.25 -6.03
CA LEU A 187 -1.99 17.65 -5.75
C LEU A 187 -3.23 17.77 -4.86
N THR A 188 -4.28 16.98 -5.12
CA THR A 188 -5.51 16.99 -4.30
C THR A 188 -5.24 16.49 -2.88
N ALA A 189 -4.42 15.45 -2.72
CA ALA A 189 -4.07 14.86 -1.43
C ALA A 189 -3.53 15.88 -0.41
N LYS A 190 -2.78 16.90 -0.87
CA LYS A 190 -2.31 18.00 -0.01
C LYS A 190 -3.48 18.77 0.61
N PHE A 191 -4.45 19.19 -0.21
CA PHE A 191 -5.57 20.00 0.25
C PHE A 191 -6.54 19.17 1.11
N GLU A 192 -6.77 17.91 0.75
CA GLU A 192 -7.56 16.97 1.55
C GLU A 192 -6.95 16.77 2.94
N THR A 193 -5.64 16.54 3.00
CA THR A 193 -4.91 16.36 4.27
C THR A 193 -4.98 17.62 5.14
N GLU A 194 -4.83 18.81 4.54
CA GLU A 194 -4.97 20.08 5.28
C GLU A 194 -6.38 20.30 5.80
N GLY A 195 -7.40 19.99 4.99
CA GLY A 195 -8.80 20.05 5.40
C GLY A 195 -9.10 19.09 6.55
N ALA A 196 -8.68 17.83 6.43
CA ALA A 196 -8.85 16.82 7.47
C ALA A 196 -8.15 17.20 8.79
N TRP A 197 -6.94 17.77 8.70
CA TRP A 197 -6.18 18.24 9.85
C TRP A 197 -6.84 19.41 10.58
N LYS A 198 -7.37 20.39 9.83
CA LYS A 198 -8.11 21.55 10.39
C LYS A 198 -9.47 21.16 10.94
N GLY A 199 -10.14 20.19 10.33
CA GLY A 199 -11.46 19.70 10.75
C GLY A 199 -11.42 18.99 12.11
N THR A 200 -12.56 18.45 12.56
CA THR A 200 -12.70 17.72 13.84
C THR A 200 -12.80 16.20 13.67
N GLY A 201 -12.85 15.71 12.42
CA GLY A 201 -12.97 14.30 12.09
C GLY A 201 -11.79 13.43 12.52
N LEU A 202 -12.03 12.12 12.49
CA LEU A 202 -11.03 11.08 12.71
C LEU A 202 -10.51 10.56 11.37
N SER A 203 -9.24 10.18 11.33
CA SER A 203 -8.66 9.48 10.19
C SER A 203 -9.20 8.06 10.06
N LYS A 204 -8.86 7.37 8.96
CA LYS A 204 -9.16 5.94 8.75
C LYS A 204 -8.56 5.01 9.83
N GLN A 205 -7.71 5.54 10.70
CA GLN A 205 -7.10 4.84 11.85
C GLN A 205 -7.80 5.14 13.18
N GLY A 206 -8.85 5.97 13.17
CA GLY A 206 -9.62 6.31 14.37
C GLY A 206 -8.96 7.31 15.32
N THR A 207 -7.93 8.02 14.86
CA THR A 207 -7.30 9.13 15.60
C THR A 207 -7.35 10.43 14.82
N ARG A 208 -7.10 11.57 15.46
CA ARG A 208 -6.97 12.85 14.75
C ARG A 208 -5.83 12.76 13.72
N PRO A 209 -6.02 13.23 12.48
CA PRO A 209 -5.01 13.14 11.44
C PRO A 209 -3.75 13.95 11.78
N LEU A 210 -2.62 13.51 11.22
CA LEU A 210 -1.34 14.21 11.23
C LEU A 210 -1.18 14.95 9.91
N LYS A 211 -0.67 16.19 9.93
CA LYS A 211 -0.56 17.00 8.70
C LYS A 211 0.60 16.55 7.80
N ASP A 212 1.79 16.46 8.38
CA ASP A 212 3.04 16.24 7.65
C ASP A 212 4.09 15.62 8.58
N ARG A 213 5.30 15.38 8.06
CA ARG A 213 6.43 14.83 8.86
C ARG A 213 6.76 15.68 10.08
N ARG A 214 6.65 17.01 10.00
CA ARG A 214 6.97 17.92 11.13
C ARG A 214 5.90 17.83 12.21
N ASP A 215 4.62 17.78 11.81
CA ASP A 215 3.49 17.57 12.71
C ASP A 215 3.54 16.19 13.35
N ALA A 216 3.86 15.15 12.58
CA ALA A 216 4.09 13.80 13.08
C ALA A 216 5.20 13.78 14.12
N ARG A 217 6.37 14.36 13.83
CA ARG A 217 7.47 14.49 14.82
C ARG A 217 7.01 15.20 16.09
N ARG A 218 6.27 16.31 15.97
CA ARG A 218 5.82 17.11 17.13
C ARG A 218 4.81 16.34 17.99
N ARG A 219 3.90 15.58 17.38
CA ARG A 219 2.76 14.95 18.07
C ARG A 219 3.02 13.51 18.49
N LEU A 220 3.88 12.78 17.78
CA LEU A 220 4.26 11.40 18.12
C LEU A 220 5.42 11.34 19.11
N LEU A 221 6.29 12.35 19.14
CA LEU A 221 7.47 12.41 20.02
C LEU A 221 7.48 13.72 20.85
N PRO A 222 6.44 14.02 21.65
CA PRO A 222 6.32 15.30 22.35
C PRO A 222 7.46 15.56 23.36
N ASP A 223 7.98 14.52 24.02
CA ASP A 223 9.04 14.67 25.04
C ASP A 223 10.43 14.88 24.44
N ALA A 224 10.68 14.37 23.23
CA ALA A 224 11.89 14.65 22.46
C ALA A 224 11.97 16.12 21.99
N ALA A 225 10.82 16.80 21.88
CA ALA A 225 10.78 18.23 21.59
C ALA A 225 11.07 19.09 22.83
N ARG A 226 10.67 18.64 24.03
CA ARG A 226 10.91 19.34 25.31
C ARG A 226 12.37 19.26 25.78
N THR A 227 13.03 18.12 25.55
CA THR A 227 14.44 17.91 25.95
C THR A 227 15.44 18.82 25.22
N ARG A 228 15.12 19.32 24.01
CA ARG A 228 15.95 20.35 23.34
C ARG A 228 15.75 21.76 23.92
N ALA A 229 14.55 22.10 24.38
CA ALA A 229 14.28 23.40 24.99
C ALA A 229 14.98 23.56 26.36
N GLY A 230 15.12 22.47 27.12
CA GLY A 230 15.82 22.48 28.42
C GLY A 230 17.34 22.65 28.33
N ARG A 231 17.98 22.33 27.19
CA ARG A 231 19.44 22.46 27.03
C ARG A 231 19.93 23.88 26.72
N HIS A 232 19.04 24.80 26.31
CA HIS A 232 19.42 26.20 26.08
C HIS A 232 19.18 27.12 27.29
N ALA A 233 18.53 26.63 28.35
CA ALA A 233 18.26 27.44 29.56
C ALA A 233 19.36 27.31 30.66
N GLY A 234 20.35 26.43 30.49
CA GLY A 234 21.36 26.14 31.52
C GLY A 234 22.70 26.89 31.40
N GLY A 235 22.83 27.84 30.48
CA GLY A 235 24.11 28.45 30.11
C GLY A 235 24.28 29.91 30.55
N ARG A 236 23.90 30.28 31.78
CA ARG A 236 24.38 31.50 32.45
C ARG A 236 24.37 31.30 33.96
N HIS A 237 25.45 30.75 34.50
CA HIS A 237 25.92 31.17 35.82
C HIS A 237 27.40 30.85 36.02
N ARG A 238 28.11 31.95 36.32
CA ARG A 238 29.49 32.10 36.81
C ARG A 238 30.58 32.10 35.75
#